data_AF-A0A2P2JH78-F1
#
_entry.id   AF-A0A2P2JH78-F1
#
_cell.length_a   1.000
_cell.length_b   1.000
_cell.length_c   1.000
_cell.angle_alpha   90.00
_cell.angle_beta   90.00
_cell.angle_gamma   90.00
#
_symmetry.space_group_name_H-M   'P 1'
#
loop_
_entity.id
_entity.type
_entity.pdbx_description
1 polymer ?
#
loop_
_entity_poly.entity_id
_entity_poly.type
_entity_poly.pdbx_seq_one_letter_code
_entity_poly.pdbx_strand_id
1 'polypeptide(L)'
;MTRILMSILNSLCEEVVDREDTNLKQYFDECFEFIDEAKRQNGGVLVHCFVGRSRSVTIVLAYLMKKHGMSLSQALEHVKSRRPQAGPNAGFISQLQEFEKSLQGQPS
;
A
#
# COMPACT_ATOMS: atom_id res chain seq x y z
N MET A 1 -21.84 11.44 10.08
CA MET A 1 -20.46 11.95 9.87
C MET A 1 -19.51 10.88 10.39
N THR A 2 -19.40 9.75 9.71
CA THR A 2 -18.73 8.57 10.28
C THR A 2 -17.32 8.48 9.73
N ARG A 3 -16.37 9.16 10.39
CA ARG A 3 -14.95 8.91 10.24
C ARG A 3 -14.61 7.65 11.02
N ILE A 4 -14.77 6.49 10.41
CA ILE A 4 -14.10 5.28 10.90
C ILE A 4 -12.64 5.43 10.52
N LEU A 5 -11.79 5.81 11.48
CA LEU A 5 -10.34 5.87 11.31
C LEU A 5 -9.76 4.53 11.77
N MET A 6 -10.02 3.46 11.04
CA MET A 6 -9.33 2.20 11.33
C MET A 6 -7.96 2.22 10.66
N SER A 7 -6.93 2.10 11.48
CA SER A 7 -5.55 2.02 11.03
C SER A 7 -5.27 0.61 10.51
N ILE A 8 -4.93 0.50 9.21
CA ILE A 8 -4.52 -0.79 8.61
C ILE A 8 -3.33 -1.39 9.39
N LEU A 9 -2.44 -0.53 9.89
CA LEU A 9 -1.16 -0.97 10.42
C LEU A 9 -1.20 -1.23 11.94
N ASN A 10 -2.13 -0.64 12.71
CA ASN A 10 -2.29 -0.98 14.13
C ASN A 10 -2.99 -2.32 14.36
N SER A 11 -3.74 -2.86 13.39
CA SER A 11 -4.42 -4.15 13.56
C SER A 11 -3.71 -5.34 12.89
N LEU A 12 -2.80 -5.09 11.93
CA LEU A 12 -2.15 -6.15 11.12
C LEU A 12 -0.61 -6.13 11.15
N CYS A 13 0.03 -5.06 11.61
CA CYS A 13 1.44 -4.81 11.29
C CYS A 13 2.27 -4.12 12.39
N GLU A 14 1.86 -4.14 13.66
CA GLU A 14 2.66 -3.55 14.75
C GLU A 14 4.09 -4.11 14.81
N GLU A 15 4.32 -5.32 14.28
CA GLU A 15 5.64 -5.98 14.25
C GLU A 15 6.40 -5.86 12.92
N VAL A 16 5.84 -5.21 11.89
CA VAL A 16 6.50 -5.17 10.57
C VAL A 16 7.62 -4.12 10.56
N VAL A 17 8.86 -4.58 10.57
CA VAL A 17 10.06 -3.72 10.53
C VAL A 17 10.29 -3.12 9.13
N ASP A 18 10.88 -1.92 9.08
CA ASP A 18 11.23 -1.25 7.81
C ASP A 18 12.62 -1.69 7.35
N ARG A 19 12.75 -2.96 6.97
CA ARG A 19 13.98 -3.54 6.42
C ARG A 19 13.75 -4.04 5.01
N GLU A 20 14.81 -4.07 4.21
CA GLU A 20 14.73 -4.47 2.80
C GLU A 20 14.37 -5.96 2.62
N ASP A 21 14.72 -6.80 3.59
CA ASP A 21 14.43 -8.23 3.64
C ASP A 21 13.00 -8.56 4.14
N THR A 22 12.26 -7.56 4.61
CA THR A 22 10.91 -7.76 5.14
C THR A 22 9.93 -8.01 4.00
N ASN A 23 9.25 -9.16 4.01
CA ASN A 23 8.22 -9.46 3.03
C ASN A 23 6.93 -8.71 3.37
N LEU A 24 6.69 -7.56 2.73
CA LEU A 24 5.44 -6.81 2.85
C LEU A 24 4.35 -7.34 1.92
N LYS A 25 4.74 -7.97 0.81
CA LYS A 25 3.83 -8.49 -0.21
C LYS A 25 2.82 -9.49 0.37
N GLN A 26 3.21 -10.27 1.39
CA GLN A 26 2.31 -11.22 2.05
C GLN A 26 1.05 -10.57 2.67
N TYR A 27 1.09 -9.28 2.98
CA TYR A 27 -0.04 -8.55 3.57
C TYR A 27 -0.90 -7.79 2.55
N PHE A 28 -0.55 -7.83 1.27
CA PHE A 28 -1.20 -7.01 0.24
C PHE A 28 -2.69 -7.32 0.13
N ASP A 29 -3.07 -8.59 -0.04
CA ASP A 29 -4.47 -8.95 -0.27
C ASP A 29 -5.35 -8.60 0.94
N GLU A 30 -4.90 -8.92 2.15
CA GLU A 30 -5.60 -8.56 3.38
C GLU A 30 -5.76 -7.03 3.53
N CYS A 31 -4.70 -6.27 3.27
CA CYS A 31 -4.78 -4.80 3.29
C CYS A 31 -5.74 -4.27 2.23
N PHE A 32 -5.79 -4.87 1.04
CA PHE A 32 -6.66 -4.41 -0.04
C PHE A 32 -8.12 -4.71 0.25
N GLU A 33 -8.42 -5.90 0.78
CA GLU A 33 -9.77 -6.27 1.24
C GLU A 33 -10.25 -5.31 2.32
N PHE A 34 -9.38 -4.97 3.27
CA PHE A 34 -9.68 -3.99 4.31
C PHE A 34 -10.03 -2.61 3.74
N ILE A 35 -9.23 -2.11 2.79
CA ILE A 35 -9.47 -0.81 2.13
C ILE A 35 -10.79 -0.85 1.36
N ASP A 36 -11.03 -1.92 0.59
CA ASP A 36 -12.24 -2.07 -0.22
C ASP A 36 -13.50 -2.19 0.65
N GLU A 37 -13.44 -2.91 1.78
CA GLU A 37 -14.55 -3.03 2.72
C GLU A 37 -14.93 -1.69 3.33
N ALA A 38 -13.94 -0.93 3.84
CA ALA A 38 -14.19 0.39 4.39
C ALA A 38 -14.80 1.34 3.34
N LYS A 39 -14.36 1.26 2.08
CA LYS A 39 -14.95 2.03 0.98
C LYS A 39 -16.39 1.60 0.69
N ARG A 40 -16.70 0.29 0.73
CA ARG A 40 -18.05 -0.26 0.55
C ARG A 40 -19.02 0.27 1.60
N GLN A 41 -18.53 0.47 2.83
CA GLN A 41 -19.29 1.06 3.94
C GLN A 41 -19.33 2.59 3.91
N ASN A 42 -18.90 3.23 2.81
CA ASN A 42 -18.84 4.68 2.67
C ASN A 42 -17.93 5.36 3.72
N GLY A 43 -16.98 4.61 4.26
CA GLY A 43 -15.98 5.05 5.24
C GLY A 43 -14.68 5.52 4.59
N GLY A 44 -13.67 5.73 5.44
CA GLY A 44 -12.30 6.04 5.02
C GLY A 44 -11.32 5.13 5.74
N VAL A 45 -10.08 5.07 5.25
CA VAL A 45 -9.01 4.28 5.88
C VAL A 45 -7.77 5.13 6.06
N LEU A 46 -7.15 5.02 7.23
CA LEU A 46 -5.84 5.62 7.49
C LEU A 46 -4.76 4.55 7.38
N VAL A 47 -3.88 4.68 6.39
CA VAL A 47 -2.69 3.84 6.26
C VAL A 47 -1.48 4.60 6.78
N HIS A 48 -0.94 4.23 7.95
CA HIS A 48 0.20 4.92 8.57
C HIS A 48 1.27 3.95 9.08
N CYS A 49 2.53 4.22 8.82
CA CYS A 49 3.63 3.58 9.54
C CYS A 49 4.26 4.57 10.51
N PHE A 50 5.41 4.25 11.11
CA PHE A 50 6.05 5.12 12.12
C PHE A 50 6.29 6.55 11.62
N VAL A 51 6.92 6.71 10.45
CA VAL A 51 7.22 8.03 9.83
C VAL A 51 6.32 8.30 8.61
N GLY A 52 5.54 7.32 8.18
CA GLY A 52 4.72 7.39 6.98
C GLY A 52 5.53 7.54 5.67
N ARG A 53 6.75 7.01 5.59
CA ARG A 53 7.63 7.18 4.40
C ARG A 53 7.72 5.92 3.53
N SER A 54 7.84 4.76 4.17
CA SER A 54 8.19 3.50 3.51
C SER A 54 7.03 2.50 3.56
N ARG A 55 6.89 1.69 4.62
CA ARG A 55 5.85 0.64 4.79
C ARG A 55 4.43 1.04 4.35
N SER A 56 3.87 2.11 4.91
CA SER A 56 2.52 2.56 4.56
C SER A 56 2.41 3.04 3.12
N VAL A 57 3.48 3.65 2.60
CA VAL A 57 3.55 4.05 1.19
C VAL A 57 3.56 2.82 0.30
N THR A 58 4.33 1.78 0.63
CA THR A 58 4.36 0.51 -0.11
C THR A 58 2.96 -0.08 -0.27
N ILE A 59 2.18 -0.17 0.81
CA ILE A 59 0.79 -0.69 0.76
C ILE A 59 -0.10 0.18 -0.14
N VAL A 60 -0.01 1.51 -0.01
CA VAL A 60 -0.80 2.44 -0.84
C VAL A 60 -0.44 2.31 -2.31
N LEU A 61 0.85 2.20 -2.65
CA LEU A 61 1.31 2.04 -4.03
C LEU A 61 0.78 0.73 -4.62
N ALA A 62 0.93 -0.38 -3.91
CA ALA A 62 0.45 -1.68 -4.36
C ALA A 62 -1.08 -1.68 -4.57
N TYR A 63 -1.83 -1.03 -3.66
CA TYR A 63 -3.29 -0.90 -3.81
C TYR A 63 -3.65 -0.08 -5.05
N LEU A 64 -2.97 1.04 -5.30
CA LEU A 64 -3.21 1.85 -6.50
C LEU A 64 -2.92 1.07 -7.79
N MET A 65 -1.83 0.29 -7.81
CA MET A 65 -1.50 -0.56 -8.95
C MET A 65 -2.58 -1.60 -9.22
N LYS A 66 -3.00 -2.36 -8.20
CA LYS A 66 -4.00 -3.43 -8.35
C LYS A 66 -5.41 -2.88 -8.63
N LYS A 67 -5.84 -1.84 -7.92
CA LYS A 67 -7.21 -1.32 -8.01
C LYS A 67 -7.44 -0.40 -9.19
N HIS A 68 -6.42 0.39 -9.55
CA HIS A 68 -6.54 1.45 -10.56
C HIS A 68 -5.69 1.19 -11.81
N GLY A 69 -5.02 0.04 -11.90
CA GLY A 69 -4.20 -0.31 -13.07
C GLY A 69 -3.03 0.63 -13.32
N MET A 70 -2.59 1.36 -12.29
CA MET A 70 -1.43 2.25 -12.39
C MET A 70 -0.14 1.44 -12.48
N SER A 71 0.82 1.90 -13.27
CA SER A 71 2.20 1.44 -13.14
C SER A 71 2.78 1.86 -11.79
N LEU A 72 3.85 1.20 -11.33
CA LEU A 72 4.57 1.60 -10.12
C LEU A 72 5.04 3.06 -10.21
N SER A 73 5.53 3.48 -11.38
CA SER A 73 5.96 4.86 -11.60
C SER A 73 4.81 5.85 -11.45
N GLN A 74 3.65 5.58 -12.07
CA GLN A 74 2.45 6.41 -11.97
C GLN A 74 1.92 6.47 -10.54
N ALA A 75 1.85 5.33 -9.85
CA ALA A 75 1.41 5.27 -8.46
C ALA A 75 2.35 6.09 -7.56
N LEU A 76 3.68 5.98 -7.75
CA LEU A 76 4.66 6.71 -6.95
C LEU A 76 4.61 8.21 -7.19
N GLU A 77 4.48 8.63 -8.45
CA GLU A 77 4.29 10.05 -8.80
C GLU A 77 3.00 10.60 -8.18
N HIS A 78 1.90 9.86 -8.29
CA HIS A 78 0.62 10.22 -7.70
C HIS A 78 0.73 10.42 -6.18
N VAL A 79 1.34 9.47 -5.46
CA VAL A 79 1.52 9.58 -4.02
C VAL A 79 2.47 10.72 -3.65
N LYS A 80 3.59 10.91 -4.37
CA LYS A 80 4.54 12.00 -4.13
C LYS A 80 3.92 13.38 -4.32
N SER A 81 2.99 13.54 -5.26
CA SER A 81 2.27 14.80 -5.45
C SER A 81 1.47 15.26 -4.22
N ARG A 82 1.07 14.32 -3.35
CA ARG A 82 0.34 14.58 -2.10
C ARG A 82 1.22 14.46 -0.86
N ARG A 83 2.29 13.66 -0.94
CA ARG A 83 3.22 13.38 0.16
C ARG A 83 4.65 13.32 -0.38
N PRO A 84 5.35 14.46 -0.50
CA PRO A 84 6.67 14.53 -1.11
C PRO A 84 7.73 13.63 -0.47
N GLN A 85 7.61 13.35 0.84
CA GLN A 85 8.53 12.45 1.54
C GLN A 85 8.29 10.95 1.27
N ALA A 86 7.33 10.58 0.44
CA ALA A 86 7.06 9.19 0.09
C ALA A 86 8.26 8.55 -0.62
N GLY A 87 8.72 7.43 -0.08
CA GLY A 87 9.90 6.72 -0.58
C GLY A 87 10.09 5.40 0.16
N PRO A 88 9.52 4.30 -0.36
CA PRO A 88 9.83 2.94 0.09
C PRO A 88 11.33 2.66 0.06
N ASN A 89 11.80 1.77 0.94
CA ASN A 89 13.16 1.25 0.89
C ASN A 89 13.38 0.40 -0.40
N ALA A 90 14.62 0.07 -0.71
CA ALA A 90 14.96 -0.62 -1.97
C ALA A 90 14.29 -2.00 -2.08
N GLY A 91 14.25 -2.78 -1.00
CA GLY A 91 13.59 -4.09 -0.99
C GLY A 91 12.09 -4.02 -1.25
N PHE A 92 11.41 -2.99 -0.71
CA PHE A 92 10.00 -2.75 -1.01
C PHE A 92 9.76 -2.28 -2.44
N ILE A 93 10.68 -1.49 -3.01
CA ILE A 93 10.62 -1.15 -4.44
C ILE A 93 10.74 -2.42 -5.30
N SER A 94 11.67 -3.33 -4.97
CA SER A 94 11.80 -4.61 -5.68
C SER A 94 10.53 -5.46 -5.58
N GLN A 95 9.94 -5.58 -4.40
CA GLN A 95 8.67 -6.28 -4.21
C GLN A 95 7.53 -5.66 -5.01
N LEU A 96 7.46 -4.32 -5.10
CA LEU A 96 6.47 -3.62 -5.92
C LEU A 96 6.68 -3.86 -7.42
N GLN A 97 7.92 -3.90 -7.90
CA GLN A 97 8.24 -4.22 -9.30
C GLN A 97 7.84 -5.66 -9.66
N GLU A 98 8.10 -6.61 -8.77
CA GLU A 98 7.65 -7.99 -8.94
C GLU A 98 6.12 -8.09 -8.93
N PHE A 99 5.48 -7.32 -8.05
CA PHE A 99 4.02 -7.25 -7.99
C PHE A 99 3.44 -6.67 -9.29
N GLU A 100 4.01 -5.59 -9.82
CA GLU A 100 3.62 -5.01 -11.13
C GLU A 100 3.64 -6.05 -12.25
N LYS A 101 4.73 -6.82 -12.36
CA LYS A 101 4.87 -7.89 -13.35
C LYS A 101 3.81 -8.97 -13.17
N SER A 102 3.49 -9.33 -11.92
CA SER A 102 2.46 -10.33 -11.63
C SER A 102 1.05 -9.89 -12.02
N LEU A 103 0.77 -8.58 -12.01
CA LEU A 103 -0.51 -8.03 -12.45
C LEU A 103 -0.67 -8.07 -13.98
N GLN A 104 0.41 -7.91 -14.74
CA GLN A 104 0.39 -7.99 -16.21
C GLN A 104 0.18 -9.42 -16.74
N GLY A 105 0.43 -10.44 -15.91
CA GLY A 105 0.23 -11.84 -16.24
C GLY A 105 -1.18 -12.38 -15.96
N GLN A 106 -2.09 -11.57 -15.39
CA GLN A 106 -3.48 -11.99 -15.16
C GLN A 106 -4.34 -11.64 -16.38
N PRO A 107 -4.88 -12.64 -17.11
CA PRO A 107 -5.89 -12.37 -18.13
C PRO A 107 -7.16 -11.84 -17.47
N SER A 108 -7.67 -10.73 -18.01
CA SER A 108 -8.95 -10.09 -17.67
C SER A 108 -10.15 -11.01 -17.85
#